data_AF-A0A2K0WKC2-F1
#
_entry.id   AF-A0A2K0WKC2-F1
#
_cell.length_a   1.000
_cell.length_b   1.000
_cell.length_c   1.000
_cell.angle_alpha   90.00
_cell.angle_beta   90.00
_cell.angle_gamma   90.00
#
_symmetry.space_group_name_H-M   'P 1'
#
loop_
_entity.id
_entity.type
_entity.pdbx_description
1 polymer ?
#
loop_
_entity_poly.entity_id
_entity_poly.type
_entity_poly.pdbx_seq_one_letter_code
_entity_poly.pdbx_strand_id
1 'polypeptide(L)'
;MNNPPQIHDLMIVFDAVTGGTPGVAALKQAIPDIINFVAVADYFERIGVLAYRNYAYIPEMVVEWSGWCYPSRDPSPPSTDDILKFVKGLVMPNDNKCKLNCASKMALAKAYQEMRSNGTIILLYNDAPPLFEHIGGSHYN
;
A
#
# COMPACT_ATOMS: atom_id res chain seq x y z
N MET A 1 -12.37 16.42 -30.40
CA MET A 1 -12.31 16.87 -29.00
C MET A 1 -11.07 16.24 -28.40
N ASN A 2 -10.08 17.04 -28.00
CA ASN A 2 -8.91 16.50 -27.31
C ASN A 2 -9.37 16.14 -25.90
N ASN A 3 -9.37 14.85 -25.57
CA ASN A 3 -9.56 14.45 -24.19
C ASN A 3 -8.43 15.11 -23.36
N PRO A 4 -8.74 15.75 -22.23
CA PRO A 4 -7.69 16.22 -21.34
C PRO A 4 -6.77 15.04 -20.99
N PRO A 5 -5.45 15.28 -20.79
CA PRO A 5 -4.55 14.22 -20.39
C PRO A 5 -5.12 13.51 -19.16
N GLN A 6 -5.21 12.18 -19.22
CA GLN A 6 -5.77 11.40 -18.13
C GLN A 6 -4.76 11.43 -16.98
N ILE A 7 -5.05 12.22 -15.95
CA ILE A 7 -4.22 12.31 -14.76
C ILE A 7 -4.61 11.16 -13.82
N HIS A 8 -3.62 10.37 -13.44
CA HIS A 8 -3.78 9.20 -12.58
C HIS A 8 -3.36 9.47 -11.14
N ASP A 9 -3.83 8.63 -10.23
CA ASP A 9 -3.30 8.55 -8.86
C ASP A 9 -2.52 7.24 -8.73
N LEU A 10 -1.43 7.21 -7.97
CA LEU A 10 -0.71 5.97 -7.66
C LEU A 10 -0.94 5.55 -6.20
N MET A 11 -1.61 4.43 -6.00
CA MET A 11 -1.73 3.81 -4.66
C MET A 11 -0.86 2.55 -4.59
N ILE A 12 0.05 2.50 -3.63
CA ILE A 12 0.79 1.27 -3.30
C ILE A 12 0.03 0.56 -2.19
N VAL A 13 -0.50 -0.63 -2.46
CA VAL A 13 -1.12 -1.50 -1.47
C VAL A 13 -0.11 -2.58 -1.10
N PHE A 14 0.36 -2.58 0.15
CA PHE A 14 1.61 -3.25 0.52
C PHE A 14 1.42 -4.22 1.68
N ASP A 15 1.90 -5.46 1.50
CA ASP A 15 1.95 -6.49 2.54
C ASP A 15 3.04 -6.20 3.58
N ALA A 16 2.63 -5.88 4.82
CA ALA A 16 3.47 -5.60 5.97
C ALA A 16 3.57 -6.77 6.97
N VAL A 17 3.45 -8.03 6.52
CA VAL A 17 3.63 -9.25 7.32
C VAL A 17 5.10 -9.70 7.34
N THR A 18 5.51 -10.50 8.33
CA THR A 18 6.91 -10.98 8.55
C THR A 18 7.56 -11.61 7.31
N GLY A 19 6.78 -12.30 6.47
CA GLY A 19 7.27 -12.87 5.19
C GLY A 19 7.75 -11.80 4.20
N GLY A 20 7.20 -10.59 4.31
CA GLY A 20 7.52 -9.42 3.51
C GLY A 20 8.72 -8.64 4.01
N THR A 21 9.53 -9.13 4.97
CA THR A 21 10.73 -8.38 5.44
C THR A 21 11.64 -7.90 4.30
N PRO A 22 11.97 -8.73 3.28
CA PRO A 22 12.69 -8.25 2.10
C PRO A 22 11.89 -7.22 1.28
N GLY A 23 10.58 -7.42 1.15
CA GLY A 23 9.68 -6.50 0.44
C GLY A 23 9.59 -5.13 1.11
N VAL A 24 9.57 -5.09 2.44
CA VAL A 24 9.50 -3.85 3.23
C VAL A 24 10.80 -3.09 3.10
N ALA A 25 11.94 -3.81 3.18
CA ALA A 25 13.25 -3.22 2.93
C ALA A 25 13.32 -2.65 1.50
N ALA A 26 12.82 -3.39 0.50
CA ALA A 26 12.75 -2.94 -0.88
C ALA A 26 11.84 -1.71 -1.03
N LEU A 27 10.66 -1.67 -0.41
CA LEU A 27 9.78 -0.50 -0.43
C LEU A 27 10.44 0.70 0.25
N LYS A 28 11.09 0.51 1.40
CA LYS A 28 11.83 1.59 2.11
C LYS A 28 12.95 2.17 1.25
N GLN A 29 13.59 1.36 0.42
CA GLN A 29 14.64 1.80 -0.51
C GLN A 29 14.05 2.49 -1.74
N ALA A 30 12.97 1.96 -2.32
CA ALA A 30 12.40 2.43 -3.57
C ALA A 30 11.45 3.63 -3.41
N ILE A 31 10.83 3.82 -2.25
CA ILE A 31 9.80 4.85 -2.07
C ILE A 31 10.26 6.28 -2.43
N PRO A 32 11.51 6.74 -2.15
CA PRO A 32 11.94 8.07 -2.59
C PRO A 32 11.95 8.19 -4.11
N ASP A 33 12.43 7.15 -4.81
CA ASP A 33 12.49 7.12 -6.27
C ASP A 33 11.09 7.08 -6.89
N ILE A 34 10.16 6.34 -6.28
CA ILE A 34 8.76 6.28 -6.72
C ILE A 34 8.07 7.63 -6.53
N ILE A 35 8.28 8.30 -5.40
CA ILE A 35 7.74 9.65 -5.17
C ILE A 35 8.31 10.62 -6.20
N ASN A 36 9.63 10.59 -6.44
CA ASN A 36 10.27 11.42 -7.46
C ASN A 36 9.69 11.14 -8.85
N PHE A 37 9.49 9.87 -9.21
CA PHE A 37 8.83 9.48 -10.45
C PHE A 37 7.42 10.09 -10.57
N VAL A 38 6.60 10.01 -9.50
CA VAL A 38 5.26 10.64 -9.49
C VAL A 38 5.33 12.16 -9.56
N ALA A 39 6.36 12.79 -9.00
CA ALA A 39 6.55 14.24 -9.04
C ALA A 39 6.90 14.77 -10.44
N VAL A 40 7.67 13.99 -11.23
CA VAL A 40 8.17 14.40 -12.55
C VAL A 40 7.36 13.86 -13.72
N ALA A 41 6.56 12.80 -13.50
CA ALA A 41 5.71 12.24 -14.52
C ALA A 41 4.41 13.04 -14.64
N ASP A 42 4.16 13.63 -15.80
CA ASP A 42 2.97 14.46 -16.09
C ASP A 42 1.63 13.68 -16.09
N TYR A 43 1.67 12.39 -15.78
CA TYR A 43 0.51 11.50 -15.79
C TYR A 43 0.03 11.15 -14.38
N PHE A 44 0.71 11.59 -13.32
CA PHE A 44 0.31 11.32 -11.93
C PHE A 44 0.07 12.62 -11.14
N GLU A 45 -1.04 12.69 -10.39
CA GLU A 45 -1.32 13.83 -9.51
C GLU A 45 -0.79 13.64 -8.10
N ARG A 46 -0.93 12.41 -7.59
CA ARG A 46 -0.74 12.09 -6.18
C ARG A 46 -0.37 10.63 -5.96
N ILE A 47 0.33 10.40 -4.86
CA ILE A 47 0.78 9.09 -4.40
C ILE A 47 0.31 8.83 -2.98
N GLY A 48 -0.02 7.59 -2.65
CA GLY A 48 -0.23 7.17 -1.28
C GLY A 48 0.13 5.69 -1.08
N VAL A 49 0.37 5.32 0.18
CA VAL A 49 0.74 3.97 0.59
C VAL A 49 -0.27 3.45 1.59
N LEU A 50 -0.85 2.30 1.29
CA LEU A 50 -1.77 1.56 2.12
C LEU A 50 -1.08 0.27 2.55
N ALA A 51 -0.72 0.15 3.81
CA ALA A 51 -0.11 -1.06 4.36
C ALA A 51 -1.18 -1.93 5.02
N TYR A 52 -1.06 -3.24 4.89
CA TYR A 52 -1.93 -4.18 5.60
C TYR A 52 -1.15 -5.31 6.25
N ARG A 53 -1.75 -5.91 7.28
CA ARG A 53 -1.19 -7.02 8.05
C ARG A 53 -2.24 -8.13 8.21
N ASN A 54 -2.01 -9.05 9.14
CA ASN A 54 -2.98 -10.09 9.47
C ASN A 54 -4.03 -9.58 10.45
N TYR A 55 -5.23 -10.16 10.38
CA TYR A 55 -6.34 -9.81 11.29
C TYR A 55 -6.06 -10.11 12.78
N ALA A 56 -5.11 -11.00 13.09
CA ALA A 56 -4.72 -11.30 14.47
C ALA A 56 -3.84 -10.22 15.12
N TYR A 57 -3.52 -9.16 14.37
CA TYR A 57 -2.75 -8.03 14.87
C TYR A 57 -3.64 -7.01 15.61
N ILE A 58 -3.01 -5.97 16.17
CA ILE A 58 -3.71 -4.83 16.77
C ILE A 58 -4.70 -4.28 15.73
N PRO A 59 -6.02 -4.26 15.99
CA PRO A 59 -7.04 -3.91 15.00
C PRO A 59 -6.76 -2.59 14.26
N GLU A 60 -6.25 -1.60 14.98
CA GLU A 60 -5.90 -0.27 14.45
C GLU A 60 -4.71 -0.29 13.49
N MET A 61 -3.95 -1.38 13.45
CA MET A 61 -2.77 -1.57 12.61
C MET A 61 -2.96 -2.69 11.58
N VAL A 62 -4.17 -3.25 11.45
CA VAL A 62 -4.48 -4.24 10.41
C VAL A 62 -4.43 -3.60 9.02
N VAL A 63 -4.91 -2.35 8.90
CA VAL A 63 -4.78 -1.51 7.72
C VAL A 63 -4.36 -0.12 8.14
N GLU A 64 -3.26 0.38 7.58
CA GLU A 64 -2.77 1.74 7.79
C GLU A 64 -2.71 2.47 6.45
N TRP A 65 -3.13 3.74 6.43
CA TRP A 65 -3.21 4.57 5.23
C TRP A 65 -2.41 5.85 5.43
N SER A 66 -1.49 6.16 4.50
CA SER A 66 -0.67 7.35 4.56
C SER A 66 -1.41 8.65 4.21
N GLY A 67 -2.61 8.54 3.61
CA GLY A 67 -3.23 9.65 2.89
C GLY A 67 -2.59 9.90 1.53
N TRP A 68 -3.14 10.87 0.80
CA TRP A 68 -2.69 11.27 -0.53
C TRP A 68 -1.69 12.43 -0.49
N CYS A 69 -0.47 12.20 -0.95
CA CYS A 69 0.54 13.24 -1.15
C CYS A 69 0.52 13.75 -2.59
N TYR A 70 0.67 15.07 -2.79
CA TYR A 70 0.81 15.72 -4.09
C TYR A 70 2.27 16.20 -4.27
N PRO A 71 3.19 15.36 -4.76
CA PRO A 71 4.62 15.67 -4.72
C PRO A 71 5.01 16.92 -5.52
N SER A 72 4.26 17.22 -6.59
CA SER A 72 4.47 18.39 -7.44
C SER A 72 3.88 19.69 -6.88
N ARG A 73 3.10 19.65 -5.80
CA ARG A 73 2.38 20.79 -5.19
C ARG A 73 2.73 21.03 -3.71
N ASP A 74 3.81 20.42 -3.21
CA ASP A 74 4.27 20.52 -1.81
C ASP A 74 4.52 22.01 -1.41
N PRO A 75 4.08 22.49 -0.23
CA PRO A 75 3.83 21.76 1.01
C PRO A 75 2.34 21.66 1.40
N SER A 76 1.69 20.54 1.06
CA SER A 76 0.34 20.24 1.57
C SER A 76 0.36 18.89 2.29
N PRO A 77 -0.22 18.78 3.50
CA PRO A 77 -0.22 17.50 4.23
C PRO A 77 -1.21 16.50 3.60
N PRO A 78 -0.86 15.21 3.48
CA PRO A 78 0.47 14.62 3.71
C PRO A 78 1.53 15.08 2.68
N SER A 79 2.67 15.53 3.18
CA SER A 79 3.85 15.91 2.40
C SER A 79 4.66 14.68 1.96
N THR A 80 5.67 14.90 1.12
CA THR A 80 6.64 13.85 0.75
C THR A 80 7.28 13.22 2.00
N ASP A 81 7.66 14.04 2.98
CA ASP A 81 8.28 13.59 4.22
C ASP A 81 7.32 12.75 5.07
N ASP A 82 6.02 13.05 5.04
CA ASP A 82 5.00 12.26 5.75
C ASP A 82 4.89 10.85 5.16
N ILE A 83 4.90 10.71 3.83
CA ILE A 83 4.92 9.39 3.18
C ILE A 83 6.20 8.63 3.51
N LEU A 84 7.37 9.28 3.46
CA LEU A 84 8.64 8.65 3.80
C LEU A 84 8.66 8.19 5.26
N LYS A 85 8.15 9.01 6.18
CA LYS A 85 8.05 8.67 7.60
C LYS A 85 7.08 7.52 7.83
N PHE A 86 5.92 7.52 7.17
CA PHE A 86 4.95 6.42 7.18
C PHE A 86 5.61 5.11 6.79
N VAL A 87 6.26 5.06 5.60
CA VAL A 87 6.89 3.83 5.08
C VAL A 87 8.05 3.37 5.98
N LYS A 88 8.89 4.29 6.46
CA LYS A 88 10.00 3.95 7.38
C LYS A 88 9.50 3.41 8.72
N GLY A 89 8.38 3.94 9.20
CA GLY A 89 7.74 3.58 10.46
C GLY A 89 6.94 2.28 10.44
N LEU A 90 6.73 1.66 9.27
CA LEU A 90 6.00 0.39 9.18
C LEU A 90 6.64 -0.68 10.07
N VAL A 91 5.87 -1.10 11.08
CA VAL A 91 6.22 -2.18 12.00
C VAL A 91 5.86 -3.52 11.39
N MET A 92 6.83 -4.44 11.37
CA MET A 92 6.60 -5.81 10.94
C MET A 92 6.47 -6.68 12.19
N PRO A 93 5.28 -7.26 12.47
CA PRO A 93 5.17 -8.23 13.54
C PRO A 93 6.09 -9.42 13.24
N ASN A 94 6.64 -10.04 14.28
CA ASN A 94 7.47 -11.24 14.15
C ASN A 94 6.60 -12.45 14.48
N ASP A 95 5.80 -12.92 13.52
CA ASP A 95 4.93 -14.07 13.74
C ASP A 95 4.90 -15.02 12.54
N ASN A 96 5.59 -16.15 12.71
CA ASN A 96 5.66 -17.23 11.73
C ASN A 96 4.33 -17.98 11.56
N LYS A 97 3.37 -17.87 12.50
CA LYS A 97 2.04 -18.49 12.40
C LYS A 97 1.04 -17.65 11.61
N CYS A 98 1.42 -16.41 11.32
CA CYS A 98 0.50 -15.37 10.90
C CYS A 98 0.27 -15.32 9.38
N LYS A 99 1.13 -15.98 8.57
CA LYS A 99 1.05 -15.97 7.09
C LYS A 99 -0.30 -16.45 6.51
N LEU A 100 -1.10 -17.17 7.30
CA LEU A 100 -2.38 -17.75 6.88
C LEU A 100 -3.59 -16.82 7.10
N ASN A 101 -3.42 -15.56 7.53
CA ASN A 101 -4.56 -14.67 7.80
C ASN A 101 -4.37 -13.22 7.32
N CYS A 102 -3.82 -13.06 6.12
CA CYS A 102 -3.51 -11.79 5.47
C CYS A 102 -4.79 -10.98 5.13
N ALA A 103 -4.83 -9.71 5.55
CA ALA A 103 -5.98 -8.82 5.38
C ALA A 103 -6.00 -8.07 4.03
N SER A 104 -5.38 -8.62 2.98
CA SER A 104 -5.32 -8.02 1.64
C SER A 104 -6.71 -7.66 1.07
N LYS A 105 -7.76 -8.43 1.38
CA LYS A 105 -9.14 -8.10 0.99
C LYS A 105 -9.66 -6.83 1.67
N MET A 106 -9.41 -6.67 2.97
CA MET A 106 -9.75 -5.45 3.70
C MET A 106 -8.94 -4.26 3.17
N ALA A 107 -7.67 -4.48 2.84
CA ALA A 107 -6.80 -3.48 2.22
C ALA A 107 -7.35 -3.00 0.88
N LEU A 108 -7.78 -3.91 0.00
CA LEU A 108 -8.41 -3.57 -1.28
C LEU A 108 -9.77 -2.88 -1.11
N ALA A 109 -10.57 -3.28 -0.11
CA ALA A 109 -11.82 -2.59 0.21
C ALA A 109 -11.56 -1.14 0.67
N LYS A 110 -10.52 -0.92 1.49
CA LYS A 110 -10.10 0.43 1.89
C LYS A 110 -9.52 1.21 0.70
N ALA A 111 -8.71 0.58 -0.14
CA ALA A 111 -8.21 1.20 -1.37
C ALA A 111 -9.36 1.67 -2.28
N TYR A 112 -10.41 0.85 -2.41
CA TYR A 112 -11.62 1.22 -3.13
C TYR A 112 -12.37 2.42 -2.54
N GLN A 113 -12.31 2.62 -1.22
CA GLN A 113 -12.91 3.80 -0.57
C GLN A 113 -12.10 5.08 -0.82
N GLU A 114 -10.79 4.96 -0.98
CA GLU A 114 -9.87 6.09 -1.12
C GLU A 114 -9.55 6.45 -2.58
N MET A 115 -9.81 5.53 -3.53
CA MET A 115 -9.53 5.74 -4.94
C MET A 115 -10.43 6.81 -5.56
N ARG A 116 -9.89 7.48 -6.58
CA ARG A 116 -10.67 8.31 -7.49
C ARG A 116 -11.53 7.38 -8.35
N SER A 117 -12.76 7.81 -8.65
CA SER A 117 -13.73 7.03 -9.44
C SER A 117 -13.22 6.59 -10.81
N ASN A 118 -12.33 7.35 -11.45
CA ASN A 118 -11.66 6.98 -12.70
C ASN A 118 -10.26 7.60 -12.75
N GLY A 119 -9.24 6.87 -12.30
CA GLY A 119 -7.85 7.34 -12.43
C GLY A 119 -6.84 6.72 -11.49
N THR A 120 -7.24 5.97 -10.46
CA THR A 120 -6.27 5.37 -9.54
C THR A 120 -5.70 4.06 -10.08
N ILE A 121 -4.38 4.01 -10.20
CA ILE A 121 -3.61 2.79 -10.43
C ILE A 121 -3.22 2.23 -9.07
N ILE A 122 -3.61 0.99 -8.80
CA ILE A 122 -3.26 0.27 -7.57
C ILE A 122 -2.11 -0.70 -7.89
N LEU A 123 -0.96 -0.46 -7.26
CA LEU A 123 0.14 -1.42 -7.23
C LEU A 123 0.00 -2.30 -5.98
N LEU A 124 -0.54 -3.50 -6.15
CA LEU A 124 -0.63 -4.49 -5.08
C LEU A 124 0.70 -5.26 -4.98
N TYR A 125 1.46 -5.00 -3.92
CA TYR A 125 2.63 -5.79 -3.55
C TYR A 125 2.26 -6.77 -2.43
N ASN A 126 2.38 -8.06 -2.73
CA ASN A 126 1.94 -9.12 -1.84
C ASN A 126 2.88 -10.34 -1.94
N ASP A 127 3.25 -10.92 -0.81
CA ASP A 127 4.14 -12.09 -0.73
C ASP A 127 3.36 -13.41 -0.53
N ALA A 128 2.04 -13.35 -0.33
CA ALA A 128 1.16 -14.49 -0.10
C ALA A 128 -0.18 -14.35 -0.83
N PRO A 129 -0.88 -15.43 -1.21
CA PRO A 129 -2.22 -15.30 -1.81
C PRO A 129 -3.22 -14.68 -0.82
N PRO A 130 -4.23 -13.92 -1.30
CA PRO A 130 -5.32 -13.43 -0.44
C PRO A 130 -6.01 -14.58 0.27
N LEU A 131 -6.33 -14.42 1.56
CA LEU A 131 -7.07 -15.45 2.29
C LEU A 131 -8.46 -15.64 1.69
N PHE A 132 -8.83 -16.88 1.40
CA PHE A 132 -10.22 -17.29 1.19
C PHE A 132 -10.61 -18.23 2.33
N GLU A 133 -11.76 -18.00 2.98
CA GLU A 133 -12.30 -18.86 4.04
C GLU A 133 -12.35 -20.36 3.64
N HIS A 134 -12.37 -20.63 2.33
CA HIS A 134 -12.42 -21.97 1.76
C HIS A 134 -11.08 -22.71 1.60
N ILE A 135 -9.92 -22.10 1.92
CA ILE A 135 -8.60 -22.75 1.80
C ILE A 135 -8.15 -23.36 3.14
N GLY A 136 -9.00 -23.31 4.18
CA GLY A 136 -8.82 -24.02 5.45
C GLY A 136 -9.11 -25.53 5.39
N GLY A 137 -8.82 -26.19 4.27
CA GLY A 137 -8.90 -27.64 4.13
C GLY A 137 -7.56 -28.30 4.47
N SER A 138 -7.60 -29.46 5.14
CA SER A 138 -6.46 -30.27 5.60
C SER A 138 -5.59 -30.80 4.45
N HIS A 139 -4.86 -29.91 3.77
CA HIS A 139 -3.95 -30.28 2.67
C HIS A 139 -2.50 -29.86 2.87
N TYR A 140 -2.14 -29.49 4.11
CA TYR A 140 -0.75 -29.34 4.51
C TYR A 140 -0.51 -30.17 5.78
N ASN A 141 -0.43 -31.49 5.60
CA ASN A 141 0.21 -32.42 6.53
C ASN A 141 1.61 -32.73 6.01
#